data_AF-A0A951F2L1-F1
#
_entry.id   AF-A0A951F2L1-F1
#
_cell.length_a   1.000
_cell.length_b   1.000
_cell.length_c   1.000
_cell.angle_alpha   90.00
_cell.angle_beta   90.00
_cell.angle_gamma   90.00
#
_symmetry.space_group_name_H-M   'P 1'
#
loop_
_entity.id
_entity.type
_entity.pdbx_description
1 polymer ?
#
loop_
_entity_poly.entity_id
_entity_poly.type
_entity_poly.pdbx_seq_one_letter_code
_entity_poly.pdbx_strand_id
1 'polypeptide(L)'
;MGGTRRAVLISMAATALAAQDQQPRSPAPRLPNPNEEEDQKLPNGKSQKDAIAKEEHEAALRDTEELIAMAQQLKEELQKAGNYVVPVSSMKKTEEIEKLARRIRSRLKQ
;
A
#
# COMPACT_ATOMS: atom_id res chain seq x y z
N MET A 1 29.57 0.32 -59.52
CA MET A 1 28.83 1.16 -60.49
C MET A 1 27.37 1.07 -60.07
N GLY A 2 26.76 1.98 -59.31
CA GLY A 2 26.71 3.42 -59.52
C GLY A 2 25.51 3.72 -60.43
N GLY A 3 24.41 4.26 -59.87
CA GLY A 3 23.31 4.78 -60.70
C GLY A 3 21.91 4.56 -60.14
N THR A 4 21.55 5.32 -59.11
CA THR A 4 20.17 5.60 -58.73
C THR A 4 19.42 6.34 -59.86
N ARG A 5 18.09 6.20 -59.93
CA ARG A 5 17.13 7.32 -59.81
C ARG A 5 15.69 6.87 -60.07
N ARG A 6 14.91 6.94 -59.00
CA ARG A 6 13.44 6.97 -58.97
C ARG A 6 12.95 8.27 -59.61
N ALA A 7 11.78 8.25 -60.26
CA ALA A 7 10.64 9.14 -59.94
C ALA A 7 9.50 8.99 -60.97
N VAL A 8 8.35 9.58 -60.62
CA VAL A 8 7.07 9.74 -61.34
C VAL A 8 6.03 8.76 -60.81
N LEU A 9 5.37 9.08 -59.69
CA LEU A 9 4.23 10.00 -59.54
C LEU A 9 3.02 9.57 -60.35
N ILE A 10 1.94 9.19 -59.67
CA ILE A 10 0.61 9.81 -59.78
C ILE A 10 -0.22 9.28 -58.60
N SER A 11 -0.74 10.22 -57.81
CA SER A 11 -1.72 10.03 -56.75
C SER A 11 -3.08 10.51 -57.25
N MET A 12 -4.14 10.04 -56.57
CA MET A 12 -5.59 10.28 -56.78
C MET A 12 -6.25 9.43 -57.87
N ALA A 13 -7.44 8.88 -57.68
CA ALA A 13 -8.34 8.70 -56.54
C ALA A 13 -9.49 7.81 -57.06
N ALA A 14 -10.07 6.94 -56.22
CA ALA A 14 -11.51 6.67 -56.14
C ALA A 14 -11.75 5.39 -55.34
N THR A 15 -12.30 5.62 -54.15
CA THR A 15 -12.89 4.66 -53.23
C THR A 15 -14.03 3.88 -53.90
N ALA A 16 -13.95 2.55 -53.84
CA ALA A 16 -15.12 1.68 -53.96
C ALA A 16 -15.11 0.68 -52.79
N LEU A 17 -16.17 0.77 -52.00
CA LEU A 17 -16.47 0.05 -50.78
C LEU A 17 -16.96 -1.37 -51.11
N ALA A 18 -16.27 -2.41 -50.63
CA ALA A 18 -16.85 -3.76 -50.52
C ALA A 18 -16.13 -4.61 -49.46
N ALA A 19 -16.87 -4.89 -48.38
CA ALA A 19 -16.89 -6.10 -47.55
C ALA A 19 -15.54 -6.76 -47.18
N GLN A 20 -15.04 -6.56 -45.96
CA GLN A 20 -15.43 -7.32 -44.75
C GLN A 20 -14.81 -8.73 -44.73
N ASP A 21 -13.63 -8.82 -44.10
CA ASP A 21 -13.36 -9.92 -43.18
C ASP A 21 -12.57 -9.39 -41.97
N GLN A 22 -13.21 -8.49 -41.22
CA GLN A 22 -12.76 -8.14 -39.88
C GLN A 22 -13.17 -9.27 -38.95
N GLN A 23 -12.28 -10.26 -38.82
CA GLN A 23 -12.41 -11.32 -37.85
C GLN A 23 -12.65 -10.68 -36.46
N PRO A 24 -13.79 -10.92 -35.81
CA PRO A 24 -14.09 -10.32 -34.52
C PRO A 24 -13.07 -10.85 -33.51
N ARG A 25 -12.13 -10.00 -33.08
CA ARG A 25 -11.34 -10.27 -31.89
C ARG A 25 -12.32 -10.26 -30.73
N SER A 26 -12.74 -11.45 -30.31
CA SER A 26 -13.45 -11.64 -29.05
C SER A 26 -12.64 -10.91 -27.96
N PRO A 27 -13.26 -10.06 -27.11
CA PRO A 27 -12.57 -9.55 -25.94
C PRO A 27 -12.13 -10.77 -25.13
N ALA A 28 -10.81 -10.94 -24.95
CA ALA A 28 -10.28 -11.97 -24.09
C ALA A 28 -10.98 -11.84 -22.72
N PRO A 29 -11.43 -12.95 -22.10
CA PRO A 29 -11.98 -12.90 -20.76
C PRO A 29 -10.93 -12.24 -19.86
N ARG A 30 -11.29 -11.10 -19.26
CA ARG A 30 -10.47 -10.50 -18.20
C ARG A 30 -10.39 -11.54 -17.10
N LEU A 31 -9.22 -12.14 -16.92
CA LEU A 31 -8.93 -12.94 -15.74
C LEU A 31 -9.22 -12.04 -14.52
N PRO A 32 -9.95 -12.54 -13.50
CA PRO A 32 -10.13 -11.80 -12.26
C PRO A 32 -8.75 -11.35 -11.78
N ASN A 33 -8.57 -10.05 -11.61
CA ASN A 33 -7.35 -9.53 -11.04
C ASN A 33 -7.23 -10.10 -9.62
N PRO A 34 -6.18 -10.87 -9.27
CA PRO A 34 -6.06 -11.46 -7.93
C PRO A 34 -6.04 -10.41 -6.81
N ASN A 35 -5.80 -9.14 -7.15
CA ASN A 35 -5.80 -8.01 -6.21
C ASN A 35 -7.15 -7.27 -6.11
N GLU A 36 -8.16 -7.65 -6.89
CA GLU A 36 -9.53 -7.17 -6.69
C GLU A 36 -10.22 -8.09 -5.68
N GLU A 37 -9.73 -8.06 -4.44
CA GLU A 37 -10.49 -8.60 -3.31
C GLU A 37 -11.76 -7.76 -3.17
N GLU A 38 -12.89 -8.31 -3.63
CA GLU A 38 -14.22 -7.72 -3.46
C GLU A 38 -14.38 -7.21 -2.02
N ASP A 39 -14.51 -5.90 -1.89
CA ASP A 39 -14.71 -5.26 -0.60
C ASP A 39 -16.08 -5.68 -0.05
N GLN A 40 -16.06 -6.68 0.84
CA GLN A 40 -17.26 -7.25 1.43
C GLN A 40 -18.00 -6.14 2.17
N LYS A 41 -19.25 -5.89 1.78
CA LYS A 41 -20.09 -4.89 2.42
C LYS A 41 -20.70 -5.47 3.68
N LEU A 42 -20.62 -4.71 4.77
CA LEU A 42 -21.31 -5.03 6.02
C LEU A 42 -22.84 -4.95 5.82
N PRO A 43 -23.67 -5.58 6.68
CA PRO A 43 -25.13 -5.55 6.57
C PRO A 43 -25.76 -4.15 6.56
N ASN A 44 -25.01 -3.13 7.00
CA ASN A 44 -25.40 -1.71 6.99
C ASN A 44 -24.95 -0.95 5.71
N GLY A 45 -24.37 -1.65 4.73
CA GLY A 45 -23.90 -1.09 3.46
C GLY A 45 -22.53 -0.42 3.48
N LYS A 46 -21.83 -0.38 4.63
CA LYS A 46 -20.47 0.16 4.73
C LYS A 46 -19.44 -0.85 4.23
N SER A 47 -18.33 -0.35 3.67
CA SER A 47 -17.14 -1.15 3.38
C SER A 47 -16.61 -1.78 4.68
N GLN A 48 -16.35 -3.10 4.66
CA GLN A 48 -15.71 -3.78 5.77
C GLN A 48 -14.24 -3.34 5.88
N LYS A 49 -13.55 -3.14 4.75
CA LYS A 49 -12.16 -2.68 4.72
C LYS A 49 -12.01 -1.30 5.37
N ASP A 50 -12.89 -0.35 5.07
CA ASP A 50 -12.85 0.98 5.68
C ASP A 50 -13.10 0.96 7.19
N ALA A 51 -14.00 0.08 7.64
CA ALA A 51 -14.30 -0.07 9.06
C ALA A 51 -13.07 -0.63 9.83
N ILE A 52 -12.42 -1.66 9.29
CA ILE A 52 -11.20 -2.25 9.85
C ILE A 52 -10.07 -1.21 9.86
N ALA A 53 -9.85 -0.51 8.74
CA ALA A 53 -8.80 0.50 8.64
C ALA A 53 -8.96 1.62 9.68
N LYS A 54 -10.20 2.06 9.93
CA LYS A 54 -10.49 3.05 10.97
C LYS A 54 -10.18 2.52 12.36
N GLU A 55 -10.61 1.29 12.67
CA GLU A 55 -10.35 0.67 13.97
C GLU A 55 -8.85 0.46 14.23
N GLU A 56 -8.11 -0.03 13.23
CA GLU A 56 -6.66 -0.19 13.30
C GLU A 56 -5.93 1.14 13.49
N HIS A 57 -6.40 2.21 12.84
CA HIS A 57 -5.85 3.54 13.05
C HIS A 57 -6.08 4.05 14.48
N GLU A 58 -7.29 3.89 15.02
CA GLU A 58 -7.59 4.26 16.41
C GLU A 58 -6.75 3.42 17.40
N ALA A 59 -6.57 2.13 17.14
CA ALA A 59 -5.70 1.27 17.94
C ALA A 59 -4.23 1.73 17.87
N ALA A 60 -3.73 2.11 16.69
CA ALA A 60 -2.38 2.63 16.53
C ALA A 60 -2.17 3.96 17.27
N LEU A 61 -3.19 4.83 17.34
CA LEU A 61 -3.13 6.06 18.14
C LEU A 61 -2.99 5.74 19.64
N ARG A 62 -3.83 4.83 20.17
CA ARG A 62 -3.75 4.40 21.57
C ARG A 62 -2.39 3.78 21.89
N ASP A 63 -1.88 2.92 21.00
CA ASP A 63 -0.56 2.31 21.13
C ASP A 63 0.56 3.37 21.16
N THR A 64 0.41 4.44 20.38
CA THR A 64 1.38 5.55 20.35
C THR A 64 1.34 6.39 21.63
N GLU A 65 0.16 6.63 22.20
CA GLU A 65 0.03 7.28 23.51
C GLU A 65 0.69 6.45 24.61
N GLU A 66 0.49 5.13 24.59
CA GLU A 66 1.14 4.20 25.52
C GLU A 66 2.67 4.24 25.36
N LEU A 67 3.17 4.34 24.12
CA LEU A 67 4.60 4.45 23.83
C LEU A 67 5.21 5.72 24.44
N ILE A 68 4.51 6.85 24.33
CA ILE A 68 4.93 8.13 24.92
C ILE A 68 5.00 7.99 26.45
N ALA A 69 3.99 7.39 27.08
CA ALA A 69 3.96 7.18 28.52
C ALA A 69 5.13 6.30 29.01
N MET A 70 5.39 5.17 28.33
CA MET A 70 6.51 4.30 28.69
C MET A 70 7.87 4.99 28.51
N ALA A 71 8.03 5.77 27.44
CA ALA A 71 9.26 6.52 27.19
C ALA A 71 9.49 7.60 28.26
N GLN A 72 8.44 8.29 28.71
CA GLN A 72 8.51 9.24 29.81
C GLN A 72 8.91 8.55 31.12
N GLN A 73 8.30 7.42 31.46
CA GLN A 73 8.67 6.65 32.65
C GLN A 73 10.13 6.18 32.61
N LEU A 74 10.60 5.68 31.46
CA LEU A 74 11.99 5.28 31.28
C LEU A 74 12.94 6.45 31.53
N LYS A 75 12.62 7.64 30.99
CA LYS A 75 13.40 8.86 31.23
C LYS A 75 13.46 9.18 32.73
N GLU A 76 12.34 9.13 33.44
CA GLU A 76 12.29 9.41 34.88
C GLU A 76 13.10 8.39 35.70
N GLU A 77 13.01 7.10 35.36
CA GLU A 77 13.78 6.05 36.02
C GLU A 77 15.30 6.29 35.87
N LEU A 78 15.74 6.63 34.65
CA LEU A 78 17.14 6.92 34.38
C LEU A 78 17.62 8.21 35.07
N GLN A 79 16.77 9.24 35.14
CA GLN A 79 17.06 10.46 35.89
C GLN A 79 17.20 10.19 37.40
N LYS A 80 16.39 9.28 37.96
CA LYS A 80 16.46 8.89 39.37
C LYS A 80 17.65 7.99 39.69
N ALA A 81 18.02 7.10 38.76
CA ALA A 81 19.11 6.14 38.97
C ALA A 81 20.51 6.78 38.92
N GLY A 82 20.66 7.91 38.21
CA GLY A 82 21.95 8.60 38.05
C GLY A 82 22.88 7.92 37.04
N ASN A 83 24.14 8.34 37.00
CA ASN A 83 25.04 8.02 35.88
C ASN A 83 25.71 6.63 35.94
N TYR A 84 25.74 6.00 37.12
CA TYR A 84 26.59 4.83 37.36
C TYR A 84 25.81 3.53 37.60
N VAL A 85 24.48 3.59 37.62
CA VAL A 85 23.62 2.43 37.84
C VAL A 85 22.49 2.45 36.82
N VAL A 86 22.42 1.42 35.98
CA VAL A 86 21.27 1.20 35.09
C VAL A 86 20.35 0.17 35.76
N PRO A 87 19.12 0.54 36.14
CA PRO A 87 18.18 -0.41 36.71
C PRO A 87 17.82 -1.50 35.70
N VAL A 88 17.77 -2.75 36.15
CA VAL A 88 17.29 -3.88 35.32
C VAL A 88 15.85 -3.64 34.85
N SER A 89 15.05 -2.92 35.65
CA SER A 89 13.68 -2.51 35.26
C SER A 89 13.68 -1.62 34.02
N SER A 90 14.63 -0.69 33.91
CA SER A 90 14.75 0.21 32.78
C SER A 90 15.11 -0.56 31.50
N MET A 91 15.90 -1.63 31.60
CA MET A 91 16.20 -2.50 30.46
C MET A 91 14.97 -3.27 29.98
N LYS A 92 14.19 -3.86 30.90
CA LYS A 92 12.91 -4.49 30.54
C LYS A 92 11.95 -3.52 29.88
N LYS A 93 11.88 -2.28 30.38
CA LYS A 93 11.04 -1.23 29.82
C LYS A 93 11.46 -0.86 28.40
N THR A 94 12.75 -0.88 28.06
CA THR A 94 13.20 -0.70 26.67
C THR A 94 12.72 -1.81 25.73
N GLU A 95 12.68 -3.06 26.19
CA GLU A 95 12.16 -4.18 25.37
C GLU A 95 10.64 -4.07 25.16
N GLU A 96 9.90 -3.61 26.18
CA GLU A 96 8.46 -3.36 26.08
C GLU A 96 8.17 -2.25 25.06
N ILE A 97 8.93 -1.15 25.10
CA ILE A 97 8.88 -0.06 24.11
C ILE A 97 9.16 -0.60 22.70
N GLU A 98 10.15 -1.48 22.52
CA GLU A 98 10.44 -2.07 21.21
C GLU A 98 9.27 -2.92 20.69
N LYS A 99 8.70 -3.78 21.55
CA LYS A 99 7.54 -4.61 21.21
C LYS A 99 6.35 -3.74 20.80
N LEU A 100 6.09 -2.67 21.54
CA LEU A 100 5.01 -1.73 21.25
C LEU A 100 5.23 -1.00 19.92
N ALA A 101 6.45 -0.52 19.67
CA ALA A 101 6.81 0.11 18.39
C ALA A 101 6.61 -0.85 17.20
N ARG A 102 6.95 -2.15 17.36
CA ARG A 102 6.70 -3.18 16.35
C ARG A 102 5.20 -3.42 16.12
N ARG A 103 4.38 -3.37 17.17
CA ARG A 103 2.91 -3.49 17.08
C ARG A 103 2.33 -2.35 16.24
N ILE A 104 2.68 -1.09 16.57
CA ILE A 104 2.24 0.10 15.82
C ILE A 104 2.59 -0.03 14.34
N ARG A 105 3.85 -0.36 14.02
CA ARG A 105 4.30 -0.54 12.63
C ARG A 105 3.51 -1.64 11.90
N SER A 106 3.11 -2.70 12.60
CA SER A 106 2.36 -3.79 11.99
C SER A 106 0.93 -3.38 11.65
N ARG A 107 0.28 -2.57 12.52
CA ARG A 107 -1.06 -2.02 12.28
C ARG A 107 -1.09 -1.05 11.10
N LEU A 108 -0.07 -0.19 10.97
CA LEU A 108 0.02 0.79 9.87
C LEU A 108 0.28 0.19 8.48
N LYS A 109 0.60 -1.11 8.39
CA LYS A 109 0.80 -1.81 7.12
C LYS A 109 -0.45 -2.54 6.62
N GLN A 110 -1.47 -2.68 7.48
CA GLN A 110 -2.76 -3.25 7.14
C GLN A 110 -3.55 -2.23 6.31
#